data_AF-A0A318KQP6-F1
#
_entry.id   AF-A0A318KQP6-F1
#
_cell.length_a   1.000
_cell.length_b   1.000
_cell.length_c   1.000
_cell.angle_alpha   90.00
_cell.angle_beta   90.00
_cell.angle_gamma   90.00
#
_symmetry.space_group_name_H-M   'P 1'
#
loop_
_entity.id
_entity.type
_entity.pdbx_description
1 polymer ?
#
loop_
_entity_poly.entity_id
_entity_poly.type
_entity_poly.pdbx_seq_one_letter_code
_entity_poly.pdbx_strand_id
1 'polypeptide(L)'
;MKKRTICITLAALLMLGGVGGCAKIRNAFQKWKGSLIGLEFDIYTYDDYGNTTLTVHGKNVEVEVKQEEGASENADFTSEVLEITIDGNQMLQIGNTMVFAEAGLDQITDFEMQDEIDTDDGIINFIPFDRVLNQYKNDIGKAKTILISSQQGIPIAVYQGNSVYVEIPNDLPKMTRLNIDGKSLYIHRANYVILDSEMID
;
A
#
# COMPACT_ATOMS: atom_id res chain seq x y z
N MET A 1 34.36 40.16 -2.22
CA MET A 1 33.70 39.63 -3.44
C MET A 1 33.85 38.12 -3.58
N LYS A 2 35.06 37.52 -3.44
CA LYS A 2 35.30 36.07 -3.55
C LYS A 2 34.41 35.16 -2.66
N LYS A 3 34.13 35.56 -1.41
CA LYS A 3 33.28 34.77 -0.49
C LYS A 3 31.80 34.69 -0.93
N ARG A 4 31.26 35.77 -1.53
CA ARG A 4 29.89 35.78 -2.06
C ARG A 4 29.76 34.91 -3.30
N THR A 5 30.76 34.91 -4.18
CA THR A 5 30.77 34.09 -5.39
C THR A 5 30.84 32.59 -5.09
N ILE A 6 31.61 32.18 -4.06
CA ILE A 6 31.70 30.78 -3.59
C ILE A 6 30.38 30.29 -2.99
N CYS A 7 29.69 31.10 -2.19
CA CYS A 7 28.39 30.73 -1.63
C CYS A 7 27.32 30.52 -2.73
N ILE A 8 27.35 31.36 -3.78
CA ILE A 8 26.40 31.24 -4.90
C ILE A 8 26.69 29.99 -5.73
N THR A 9 27.95 29.62 -5.92
CA THR A 9 28.32 28.39 -6.65
C THR A 9 27.99 27.12 -5.86
N LEU A 10 28.19 27.12 -4.53
CA LEU A 10 27.75 25.99 -3.69
C LEU A 10 26.22 25.83 -3.67
N ALA A 11 25.48 26.94 -3.58
CA ALA A 11 24.01 26.91 -3.58
C ALA A 11 23.46 26.41 -4.94
N ALA A 12 24.09 26.80 -6.05
CA ALA A 12 23.72 26.31 -7.38
C ALA A 12 24.04 24.81 -7.56
N LEU A 13 25.15 24.31 -7.00
CA LEU A 13 25.50 22.88 -7.04
C LEU A 13 24.54 22.02 -6.22
N LEU A 14 24.08 22.53 -5.07
CA LEU A 14 23.09 21.87 -4.20
C LEU A 14 21.70 21.79 -4.86
N MET A 15 21.33 22.76 -5.70
CA MET A 15 20.06 22.74 -6.44
C MET A 15 20.08 21.75 -7.62
N LEU A 16 21.26 21.47 -8.21
CA LEU A 16 21.40 20.53 -9.34
C LEU A 16 21.36 19.05 -8.92
N GLY A 17 21.57 18.73 -7.63
CA GLY A 17 21.52 17.35 -7.11
C GLY A 17 20.17 16.92 -6.53
N GLY A 18 19.18 17.81 -6.45
CA GLY A 18 18.00 17.65 -5.58
C GLY A 18 16.86 16.77 -6.11
N VAL A 19 16.76 16.52 -7.41
CA VAL A 19 15.50 16.00 -7.98
C VAL A 19 15.36 14.47 -7.96
N GLY A 20 16.44 13.73 -7.75
CA GLY A 20 16.42 12.25 -7.59
C GLY A 20 16.62 11.77 -6.15
N GLY A 21 16.96 12.68 -5.22
CA GLY A 21 17.36 12.36 -3.86
C GLY A 21 16.22 12.33 -2.85
N CYS A 22 15.18 13.16 -3.02
CA CYS A 22 14.11 13.26 -2.02
C CYS A 22 13.32 11.97 -1.83
N ALA A 23 13.06 11.20 -2.88
CA ALA A 23 12.38 9.91 -2.76
C ALA A 23 13.23 8.90 -1.99
N LYS A 24 14.52 8.78 -2.32
CA LYS A 24 15.44 7.85 -1.65
C LYS A 24 15.81 8.27 -0.23
N ILE A 25 15.94 9.56 0.04
CA ILE A 25 16.21 10.10 1.38
C ILE A 25 14.98 9.95 2.27
N ARG A 26 13.77 10.16 1.73
CA ARG A 26 12.52 9.83 2.43
C ARG A 26 12.45 8.33 2.74
N ASN A 27 12.81 7.46 1.78
CA ASN A 27 12.89 6.01 2.02
C ASN A 27 13.98 5.60 3.01
N ALA A 28 15.10 6.34 3.07
CA ALA A 28 16.16 6.07 4.05
C ALA A 28 15.77 6.52 5.46
N PHE A 29 14.99 7.60 5.59
CA PHE A 29 14.48 8.08 6.88
C PHE A 29 13.37 7.16 7.44
N GLN A 30 12.61 6.48 6.55
CA GLN A 30 11.63 5.44 6.89
C GLN A 30 12.25 4.19 7.54
N LYS A 31 13.58 4.02 7.51
CA LYS A 31 14.27 2.78 7.89
C LYS A 31 14.62 2.67 9.38
N TRP A 32 14.11 3.55 10.23
CA TRP A 32 14.40 3.53 11.67
C TRP A 32 13.36 2.66 12.41
N LYS A 33 13.54 1.34 12.27
CA LYS A 33 12.80 0.23 12.90
C LYS A 33 11.31 0.10 12.53
N GLY A 34 10.98 -0.89 11.68
CA GLY A 34 9.92 -1.89 11.89
C GLY A 34 8.46 -1.45 11.91
N SER A 35 8.20 -0.15 11.94
CA SER A 35 6.89 0.40 12.20
C SER A 35 6.55 1.37 11.07
N LEU A 36 5.25 1.52 10.77
CA LEU A 36 4.73 2.46 9.79
C LEU A 36 4.80 3.91 10.33
N ILE A 37 5.94 4.27 10.94
CA ILE A 37 6.11 5.39 11.87
C ILE A 37 5.80 6.72 11.18
N GLY A 38 4.76 7.39 11.68
CA GLY A 38 4.56 8.84 11.56
C GLY A 38 3.93 9.32 10.26
N LEU A 39 3.24 8.46 9.52
CA LEU A 39 2.42 8.85 8.37
C LEU A 39 0.95 8.53 8.64
N GLU A 40 0.09 9.36 8.08
CA GLU A 40 -1.36 9.17 8.14
C GLU A 40 -1.76 8.09 7.13
N PHE A 41 -2.58 7.14 7.56
CA PHE A 41 -3.05 6.03 6.74
C PHE A 41 -4.56 5.82 6.88
N ASP A 42 -5.15 5.43 5.76
CA ASP A 42 -6.44 4.75 5.70
C ASP A 42 -6.18 3.24 5.64
N ILE A 43 -6.76 2.50 6.57
CA ILE A 43 -6.53 1.07 6.76
C ILE A 43 -7.85 0.33 6.53
N TYR A 44 -7.83 -0.57 5.55
CA TYR A 44 -8.98 -1.35 5.13
C TYR A 44 -8.72 -2.83 5.42
N THR A 45 -9.70 -3.50 6.02
CA THR A 45 -9.69 -4.95 6.24
C THR A 45 -10.80 -5.57 5.41
N TYR A 46 -10.47 -6.63 4.68
CA TYR A 46 -11.41 -7.33 3.82
C TYR A 46 -11.62 -8.77 4.27
N ASP A 47 -12.83 -9.28 4.04
CA ASP A 47 -13.07 -10.72 4.07
C ASP A 47 -12.52 -11.41 2.80
N ASP A 48 -12.59 -12.73 2.75
CA ASP A 48 -12.11 -13.49 1.59
C ASP A 48 -12.94 -13.22 0.33
N TYR A 49 -14.14 -12.66 0.48
CA TYR A 49 -15.07 -12.29 -0.60
C TYR A 49 -14.85 -10.86 -1.12
N GLY A 50 -13.86 -10.15 -0.58
CA GLY A 50 -13.53 -8.80 -0.99
C GLY A 50 -14.42 -7.71 -0.40
N ASN A 51 -15.29 -8.03 0.56
CA ASN A 51 -16.09 -7.02 1.25
C ASN A 51 -15.25 -6.32 2.32
N THR A 52 -15.34 -5.00 2.41
CA THR A 52 -14.75 -4.24 3.52
C THR A 52 -15.49 -4.61 4.83
N THR A 53 -14.72 -5.05 5.82
CA THR A 53 -15.22 -5.45 7.14
C THR A 53 -14.88 -4.44 8.22
N LEU A 54 -13.80 -3.68 8.02
CA LEU A 54 -13.33 -2.65 8.95
C LEU A 54 -12.53 -1.59 8.19
N THR A 55 -12.85 -0.33 8.45
CA THR A 55 -12.08 0.84 7.99
C THR A 55 -11.60 1.60 9.22
N VAL A 56 -10.30 1.84 9.31
CA VAL A 56 -9.67 2.62 10.39
C VAL A 56 -8.77 3.69 9.80
N HIS A 57 -8.83 4.89 10.37
CA HIS A 57 -7.97 6.00 10.01
C HIS A 57 -7.03 6.32 11.17
N GLY A 58 -5.76 6.60 10.89
CA GLY A 58 -4.82 6.96 11.95
C GLY A 58 -3.61 7.74 11.46
N LYS A 59 -3.09 8.61 12.32
CA LYS A 59 -1.94 9.48 12.01
C LYS A 59 -0.60 8.87 12.40
N ASN A 60 -0.62 7.95 13.36
CA ASN A 60 0.53 7.21 13.83
C ASN A 60 0.16 5.74 13.83
N VAL A 61 0.69 5.01 12.86
CA VAL A 61 0.42 3.59 12.69
C VAL A 61 1.70 2.81 12.92
N GLU A 62 1.62 1.76 13.72
CA GLU A 62 2.70 0.81 13.99
C GLU A 62 2.16 -0.59 13.77
N VAL A 63 2.97 -1.46 13.16
CA VAL A 63 2.58 -2.83 12.84
C VAL A 63 3.72 -3.76 13.21
N GLU A 64 3.42 -4.74 14.06
CA GLU A 64 4.39 -5.72 14.54
C GLU A 64 3.80 -7.14 14.49
N VAL A 65 4.66 -8.17 14.53
CA VAL A 65 4.21 -9.54 14.82
C VAL A 65 4.06 -9.66 16.34
N LYS A 66 2.87 -10.09 16.80
CA LYS A 66 2.70 -10.44 18.21
C LYS A 66 3.55 -11.66 18.54
N GLN A 67 4.61 -11.47 19.30
CA GLN A 67 5.45 -12.58 19.79
C GLN A 67 4.75 -13.32 20.94
N GLU A 68 4.88 -14.65 20.98
CA GLU A 68 4.41 -15.43 22.14
C GLU A 68 5.36 -15.22 23.33
N GLU A 69 4.82 -14.92 24.51
CA GLU A 69 5.59 -14.87 25.74
C GLU A 69 6.16 -16.26 26.07
N GLY A 70 7.48 -16.39 26.09
CA GLY A 70 8.18 -17.64 26.42
C GLY A 70 8.54 -18.52 25.21
N ALA A 71 8.33 -18.06 23.98
CA ALA A 71 8.86 -18.73 22.80
C ALA A 71 10.40 -18.79 22.87
N SER A 72 10.97 -20.00 22.79
CA SER A 72 12.42 -20.16 22.76
C SER A 72 13.00 -19.51 21.50
N GLU A 73 14.22 -18.97 21.55
CA GLU A 73 14.94 -18.41 20.39
C GLU A 73 15.07 -19.39 19.20
N ASN A 74 14.77 -20.69 19.39
CA ASN A 74 14.83 -21.75 18.38
C ASN A 74 13.45 -22.26 17.92
N ALA A 75 12.36 -21.57 18.23
CA ALA A 75 11.03 -21.94 17.74
C ALA A 75 10.80 -21.31 16.34
N ASP A 76 10.73 -22.12 15.29
CA ASP A 76 10.35 -21.74 13.92
C ASP A 76 8.89 -21.24 13.79
N PHE A 77 8.23 -20.89 14.90
CA PHE A 77 6.87 -20.40 14.93
C PHE A 77 6.89 -18.86 14.86
N THR A 78 6.75 -18.32 13.66
CA THR A 78 6.38 -16.92 13.50
C THR A 78 4.87 -16.80 13.66
N SER A 79 4.42 -16.14 14.73
CA SER A 79 3.00 -15.83 14.95
C SER A 79 2.40 -15.15 13.72
N GLU A 80 1.18 -15.53 13.36
CA GLU A 80 0.40 -14.89 12.28
C GLU A 80 -0.42 -13.71 12.78
N VAL A 81 -0.39 -13.44 14.08
CA VAL A 81 -1.12 -12.32 14.69
C VAL A 81 -0.30 -11.05 14.49
N LEU A 82 -0.88 -10.10 13.77
CA LEU A 82 -0.42 -8.73 13.69
C LEU A 82 -0.91 -7.96 14.91
N GLU A 83 0.00 -7.21 15.52
CA GLU A 83 -0.32 -6.19 16.50
C GLU A 83 -0.19 -4.82 15.83
N ILE A 84 -1.31 -4.10 15.75
CA ILE A 84 -1.41 -2.83 15.03
C ILE A 84 -1.77 -1.76 16.04
N THR A 85 -0.90 -0.78 16.22
CA THR A 85 -1.13 0.37 17.11
C THR A 85 -1.46 1.59 16.27
N ILE A 86 -2.62 2.21 16.53
CA ILE A 86 -3.18 3.32 15.76
C ILE A 86 -3.49 4.45 16.74
N ASP A 87 -2.72 5.54 16.66
CA ASP A 87 -2.85 6.71 17.53
C ASP A 87 -2.92 6.35 19.03
N GLY A 88 -2.13 5.35 19.43
CA GLY A 88 -2.03 4.85 20.81
C GLY A 88 -3.09 3.81 21.20
N ASN A 89 -4.00 3.43 20.31
CA ASN A 89 -4.97 2.36 20.51
C ASN A 89 -4.52 1.08 19.80
N GLN A 90 -4.78 -0.08 20.40
CA GLN A 90 -4.30 -1.36 19.88
C GLN A 90 -5.40 -2.15 19.17
N MET A 91 -5.04 -2.78 18.06
CA MET A 91 -5.83 -3.76 17.31
C MET A 91 -4.97 -5.01 17.08
N LEU A 92 -5.48 -6.18 17.46
CA LEU A 92 -4.86 -7.45 17.10
C LEU A 92 -5.61 -8.03 15.91
N GLN A 93 -4.87 -8.40 14.86
CA GLN A 93 -5.46 -8.93 13.64
C GLN A 93 -4.79 -10.22 13.18
N ILE A 94 -5.58 -11.16 12.67
CA ILE A 94 -5.13 -12.44 12.14
C ILE A 94 -5.88 -12.78 10.86
N GLY A 95 -5.15 -13.24 9.83
CA GLY A 95 -5.72 -14.00 8.72
C GLY A 95 -6.43 -13.22 7.61
N ASN A 96 -6.92 -12.00 7.85
CA ASN A 96 -7.61 -11.20 6.83
C ASN A 96 -6.66 -10.51 5.82
N THR A 97 -7.22 -10.18 4.66
CA THR A 97 -6.60 -9.25 3.70
C THR A 97 -6.63 -7.84 4.30
N MET A 98 -5.51 -7.12 4.27
CA MET A 98 -5.46 -5.72 4.72
C MET A 98 -4.70 -4.83 3.73
N VAL A 99 -5.18 -3.60 3.58
CA VAL A 99 -4.54 -2.55 2.77
C VAL A 99 -4.37 -1.30 3.63
N PHE A 100 -3.14 -0.77 3.69
CA PHE A 100 -2.81 0.47 4.37
C PHE A 100 -2.37 1.50 3.31
N ALA A 101 -3.23 2.46 3.01
CA ALA A 101 -2.99 3.50 2.02
C ALA A 101 -2.53 4.79 2.70
N GLU A 102 -1.32 5.26 2.40
CA GLU A 102 -0.82 6.54 2.92
C GLU A 102 -1.72 7.70 2.45
N ALA A 103 -2.04 8.62 3.35
CA ALA A 103 -2.96 9.72 3.11
C ALA A 103 -2.64 10.47 1.80
N GLY A 104 -3.69 10.69 1.00
CA GLY A 104 -3.61 11.27 -0.33
C GLY A 104 -3.20 10.29 -1.43
N LEU A 105 -3.13 8.99 -1.14
CA LEU A 105 -3.12 7.95 -2.14
C LEU A 105 -4.56 7.53 -2.45
N ASP A 106 -5.15 8.17 -3.45
CA ASP A 106 -6.56 7.96 -3.79
C ASP A 106 -6.75 6.68 -4.61
N GLN A 107 -7.74 5.89 -4.22
CA GLN A 107 -8.24 4.77 -4.99
C GLN A 107 -9.13 5.25 -6.13
N ILE A 108 -9.00 4.64 -7.31
CA ILE A 108 -9.92 4.85 -8.44
C ILE A 108 -11.29 4.27 -8.08
N THR A 109 -11.28 3.12 -7.40
CA THR A 109 -12.46 2.43 -6.90
C THR A 109 -12.07 1.47 -5.77
N ASP A 110 -12.98 1.27 -4.81
CA ASP A 110 -12.90 0.34 -3.67
C ASP A 110 -13.89 -0.83 -3.75
N PHE A 111 -14.72 -0.88 -4.81
CA PHE A 111 -15.73 -1.93 -5.02
C PHE A 111 -16.68 -2.14 -3.82
N GLU A 112 -16.81 -1.18 -2.90
CA GLU A 112 -17.61 -1.31 -1.66
C GLU A 112 -19.09 -1.54 -1.92
N MET A 113 -19.53 -1.25 -3.14
CA MET A 113 -20.83 -1.63 -3.65
C MET A 113 -20.62 -2.50 -4.87
N GLN A 114 -20.59 -3.82 -4.67
CA GLN A 114 -21.18 -4.74 -5.65
C GLN A 114 -22.71 -4.52 -5.64
N ASP A 115 -23.16 -3.29 -5.89
CA ASP A 115 -24.52 -3.03 -6.32
C ASP A 115 -24.62 -3.69 -7.69
N GLU A 116 -25.07 -4.95 -7.66
CA GLU A 116 -25.74 -5.59 -8.77
C GLU A 116 -24.97 -5.41 -10.08
N ILE A 117 -23.79 -6.04 -10.19
CA ILE A 117 -23.38 -6.49 -11.52
C ILE A 117 -24.42 -7.52 -11.91
N ASP A 118 -25.43 -7.05 -12.64
CA ASP A 118 -26.54 -7.81 -13.19
C ASP A 118 -25.96 -8.96 -14.01
N THR A 119 -25.75 -10.06 -13.32
CA THR A 119 -25.39 -11.34 -13.88
C THR A 119 -26.66 -12.14 -13.64
N ASP A 120 -27.41 -12.39 -14.70
CA ASP A 120 -28.68 -13.14 -14.72
C ASP A 120 -28.67 -14.45 -13.89
N ASP A 121 -27.50 -14.93 -13.46
CA ASP A 121 -27.27 -16.21 -12.79
C ASP A 121 -26.92 -16.14 -11.28
N GLY A 122 -26.97 -14.98 -10.62
CA GLY A 122 -26.94 -14.92 -9.14
C GLY A 122 -25.69 -15.49 -8.45
N ILE A 123 -24.59 -15.66 -9.18
CA ILE A 123 -23.29 -16.03 -8.62
C ILE A 123 -22.37 -14.83 -8.80
N ILE A 124 -21.85 -14.30 -7.69
CA ILE A 124 -20.69 -13.41 -7.60
C ILE A 124 -19.46 -14.18 -8.11
N ASN A 125 -19.42 -14.37 -9.42
CA ASN A 125 -18.39 -15.07 -10.16
C ASN A 125 -17.29 -14.08 -10.51
N PHE A 126 -16.05 -14.44 -10.14
CA PHE A 126 -14.77 -13.94 -10.65
C PHE A 126 -14.93 -12.93 -11.79
N ILE A 127 -14.86 -11.63 -11.45
CA ILE A 127 -14.93 -10.57 -12.46
C ILE A 127 -13.58 -10.56 -13.17
N PRO A 128 -13.54 -10.81 -14.49
CA PRO A 128 -12.29 -10.74 -15.24
C PRO A 128 -11.62 -9.37 -15.06
N PHE A 129 -10.31 -9.37 -14.83
CA PHE A 129 -9.56 -8.14 -14.53
C PHE A 129 -9.63 -7.10 -15.66
N ASP A 130 -9.66 -7.54 -16.92
CA ASP A 130 -9.88 -6.70 -18.09
C ASP A 130 -11.24 -5.99 -18.02
N ARG A 131 -12.32 -6.69 -17.66
CA ARG A 131 -13.65 -6.09 -17.50
C ARG A 131 -13.65 -5.01 -16.43
N VAL A 132 -12.99 -5.27 -15.30
CA VAL A 132 -12.82 -4.29 -14.21
C VAL A 132 -12.09 -3.05 -14.72
N LEU A 133 -10.91 -3.23 -15.31
CA LEU A 133 -10.06 -2.12 -15.72
C LEU A 133 -10.70 -1.30 -16.86
N ASN A 134 -11.43 -1.95 -17.77
CA ASN A 134 -12.13 -1.29 -18.86
C ASN A 134 -13.28 -0.40 -18.35
N GLN A 135 -13.96 -0.79 -17.27
CA GLN A 135 -15.01 0.03 -16.65
C GLN A 135 -14.46 1.36 -16.13
N TYR A 136 -13.25 1.35 -15.56
CA TYR A 136 -12.59 2.53 -15.00
C TYR A 136 -11.57 3.16 -15.94
N LYS A 137 -11.55 2.77 -17.22
CA LYS A 137 -10.55 3.22 -18.19
C LYS A 137 -10.49 4.74 -18.32
N ASN A 138 -11.64 5.41 -18.25
CA ASN A 138 -11.71 6.87 -18.36
C ASN A 138 -11.14 7.59 -17.12
N ASP A 139 -11.07 6.90 -15.99
CA ASP A 139 -10.52 7.42 -14.73
C ASP A 139 -9.01 7.09 -14.59
N ILE A 140 -8.52 6.16 -15.40
CA ILE A 140 -7.10 5.81 -15.48
C ILE A 140 -6.38 6.83 -16.38
N GLY A 141 -5.51 7.63 -15.75
CA GLY A 141 -4.74 8.69 -16.42
C GLY A 141 -3.26 8.69 -16.09
N LYS A 142 -2.77 7.72 -15.31
CA LYS A 142 -1.34 7.56 -14.98
C LYS A 142 -0.69 6.44 -15.81
N ALA A 143 0.63 6.34 -15.73
CA ALA A 143 1.39 5.39 -16.53
C ALA A 143 1.24 3.93 -16.09
N LYS A 144 1.00 3.70 -14.79
CA LYS A 144 0.84 2.36 -14.21
C LYS A 144 -0.50 2.25 -13.49
N THR A 145 -1.15 1.11 -13.66
CA THR A 145 -2.36 0.73 -12.92
C THR A 145 -2.05 -0.45 -12.01
N ILE A 146 -2.53 -0.39 -10.78
CA ILE A 146 -2.42 -1.43 -9.77
C ILE A 146 -3.81 -1.94 -9.45
N LEU A 147 -4.06 -3.22 -9.66
CA LEU A 147 -5.26 -3.90 -9.20
C LEU A 147 -4.89 -4.74 -7.97
N ILE A 148 -5.64 -4.57 -6.88
CA ILE A 148 -5.55 -5.40 -5.68
C ILE A 148 -6.78 -6.28 -5.60
N SER A 149 -6.58 -7.54 -5.25
CA SER A 149 -7.63 -8.53 -5.08
C SER A 149 -7.46 -9.29 -3.77
N SER A 150 -8.56 -9.80 -3.22
CA SER A 150 -8.54 -10.75 -2.11
C SER A 150 -7.72 -11.99 -2.48
N GLN A 151 -7.40 -12.83 -1.50
CA GLN A 151 -6.71 -14.10 -1.73
C GLN A 151 -7.48 -15.03 -2.69
N GLN A 152 -8.82 -14.90 -2.77
CA GLN A 152 -9.67 -15.63 -3.71
C GLN A 152 -9.73 -15.01 -5.11
N GLY A 153 -9.02 -13.90 -5.35
CA GLY A 153 -8.96 -13.23 -6.64
C GLY A 153 -10.12 -12.26 -6.90
N ILE A 154 -10.87 -11.87 -5.87
CA ILE A 154 -11.96 -10.89 -6.00
C ILE A 154 -11.36 -9.48 -5.96
N PRO A 155 -11.59 -8.62 -6.97
CA PRO A 155 -11.13 -7.22 -6.97
C PRO A 155 -11.59 -6.45 -5.73
N ILE A 156 -10.66 -5.75 -5.07
CA ILE A 156 -10.95 -4.95 -3.86
C ILE A 156 -10.51 -3.49 -3.95
N ALA A 157 -9.51 -3.16 -4.79
CA ALA A 157 -9.12 -1.78 -5.01
C ALA A 157 -8.36 -1.61 -6.32
N VAL A 158 -8.51 -0.45 -6.95
CA VAL A 158 -7.65 -0.01 -8.07
C VAL A 158 -6.92 1.26 -7.68
N TYR A 159 -5.60 1.25 -7.82
CA TYR A 159 -4.72 2.42 -7.68
C TYR A 159 -4.02 2.72 -9.00
N GLN A 160 -3.45 3.92 -9.12
CA GLN A 160 -2.65 4.31 -10.28
C GLN A 160 -1.51 5.25 -9.89
N GLY A 161 -0.44 5.26 -10.67
CA GLY A 161 0.71 6.15 -10.45
C GLY A 161 1.62 6.27 -11.67
N ASN A 162 2.39 7.35 -11.75
CA ASN A 162 3.38 7.52 -12.82
C ASN A 162 4.65 6.71 -12.59
N SER A 163 5.03 6.53 -11.32
CA SER A 163 6.16 5.74 -10.89
C SER A 163 5.72 4.78 -9.80
N VAL A 164 5.80 3.47 -10.09
CA VAL A 164 5.42 2.40 -9.16
C VAL A 164 6.57 1.41 -9.01
N TYR A 165 6.95 1.10 -7.78
CA TYR A 165 7.92 0.04 -7.50
C TYR A 165 7.54 -0.76 -6.25
N VAL A 166 7.95 -2.03 -6.26
CA VAL A 166 7.67 -3.00 -5.20
C VAL A 166 8.86 -3.09 -4.25
N GLU A 167 8.61 -3.00 -2.96
CA GLU A 167 9.57 -3.26 -1.90
C GLU A 167 9.02 -4.35 -0.96
N ILE A 168 9.86 -5.32 -0.63
CA ILE A 168 9.55 -6.30 0.41
C ILE A 168 10.22 -5.80 1.69
N PRO A 169 9.46 -5.24 2.66
CA PRO A 169 10.02 -4.81 3.93
C PRO A 169 10.61 -6.03 4.68
N ASN A 170 11.84 -5.91 5.16
CA ASN A 170 12.50 -6.98 5.93
C ASN A 170 11.92 -7.11 7.35
N ASP A 171 11.24 -6.06 7.80
CA ASP A 171 10.82 -5.80 9.17
C ASP A 171 9.30 -5.83 9.36
N LEU A 172 8.53 -6.03 8.28
CA LEU A 172 7.09 -6.24 8.33
C LEU A 172 6.71 -7.65 7.85
N PRO A 173 5.98 -8.43 8.65
CA PRO A 173 5.65 -9.83 8.36
C PRO A 173 4.63 -9.96 7.22
N LYS A 174 4.97 -10.75 6.19
CA LYS A 174 4.03 -11.12 5.10
C LYS A 174 3.33 -9.90 4.48
N MET A 175 4.04 -8.77 4.39
CA MET A 175 3.55 -7.55 3.74
C MET A 175 4.38 -7.24 2.50
N THR A 176 3.72 -6.69 1.50
CA THR A 176 4.38 -6.03 0.37
C THR A 176 4.12 -4.53 0.48
N ARG A 177 5.16 -3.72 0.25
CA ARG A 177 5.01 -2.28 0.10
C ARG A 177 5.08 -1.92 -1.38
N LEU A 178 4.05 -1.26 -1.89
CA LEU A 178 4.12 -0.55 -3.16
C LEU A 178 4.41 0.92 -2.88
N ASN A 179 5.41 1.47 -3.54
CA ASN A 179 5.57 2.92 -3.59
C ASN A 179 4.91 3.44 -4.86
N ILE A 180 3.97 4.36 -4.72
CA ILE A 180 3.19 4.96 -5.80
C ILE A 180 3.41 6.47 -5.74
N ASP A 181 4.16 7.02 -6.70
CA ASP A 181 4.50 8.45 -6.78
C ASP A 181 5.07 9.02 -5.45
N GLY A 182 5.83 8.19 -4.73
CA GLY A 182 6.45 8.54 -3.46
C GLY A 182 5.57 8.32 -2.22
N LYS A 183 4.31 7.88 -2.37
CA LYS A 183 3.44 7.45 -1.27
C LYS A 183 3.50 5.93 -1.10
N SER A 184 3.16 5.44 0.08
CA SER A 184 3.25 4.04 0.45
C SER A 184 1.88 3.38 0.48
N LEU A 185 1.79 2.19 -0.11
CA LEU A 185 0.65 1.29 -0.03
C LEU A 185 1.14 -0.04 0.52
N TYR A 186 0.79 -0.38 1.75
CA TYR A 186 1.14 -1.67 2.33
C TYR A 186 -0.01 -2.64 2.13
N ILE A 187 0.34 -3.84 1.66
CA ILE A 187 -0.60 -4.88 1.29
C ILE A 187 -0.24 -6.12 2.10
N HIS A 188 -1.19 -6.61 2.90
CA HIS A 188 -1.08 -7.84 3.67
C HIS A 188 -2.08 -8.86 3.15
N ARG A 189 -1.59 -10.07 2.83
CA ARG A 189 -2.40 -11.22 2.41
C ARG A 189 -3.38 -10.87 1.27
N ALA A 190 -2.90 -10.18 0.24
CA ALA A 190 -3.68 -9.90 -0.97
C ALA A 190 -2.91 -10.30 -2.22
N ASN A 191 -3.64 -10.52 -3.30
CA ASN A 191 -3.07 -10.61 -4.64
C ASN A 191 -2.99 -9.21 -5.25
N TYR A 192 -1.98 -8.93 -6.06
CA TYR A 192 -1.91 -7.68 -6.82
C TYR A 192 -1.32 -7.89 -8.20
N VAL A 193 -1.75 -7.04 -9.14
CA VAL A 193 -1.21 -6.93 -10.49
C VAL A 193 -0.83 -5.48 -10.74
N ILE A 194 0.37 -5.25 -11.25
CA ILE A 194 0.83 -3.94 -11.71
C ILE A 194 1.06 -4.04 -13.21
N LEU A 195 0.39 -3.20 -13.99
CA LEU A 195 0.51 -3.16 -15.44
C LEU A 195 0.81 -1.75 -15.93
N ASP A 196 1.41 -1.68 -17.12
CA ASP A 196 1.40 -0.45 -17.90
C ASP A 196 -0.04 -0.13 -18.32
N SER A 197 -0.52 1.07 -18.02
CA SER A 197 -1.91 1.45 -18.25
C SER A 197 -2.28 1.46 -19.74
N GLU A 198 -1.29 1.56 -20.64
CA GLU A 198 -1.48 1.41 -22.09
C GLU A 198 -1.88 -0.01 -22.53
N MET A 199 -1.74 -1.01 -21.65
CA MET A 199 -2.18 -2.39 -21.90
C MET A 199 -3.68 -2.60 -21.65
N ILE A 200 -4.41 -1.55 -21.24
CA ILE A 200 -5.85 -1.59 -20.96
C ILE A 200 -6.62 -1.15 -22.22
N ASP A 201 -7.35 -2.09 -22.80
CA ASP A 201 -8.05 -1.95 -24.09
C ASP A 201 -9.41 -1.25 -24.03
#